data_AF-A0A3R7JVX0-F1
#
_entry.id   AF-A0A3R7JVX0-F1
#
_cell.length_a   1.000
_cell.length_b   1.000
_cell.length_c   1.000
_cell.angle_alpha   90.00
_cell.angle_beta   90.00
_cell.angle_gamma   90.00
#
_symmetry.space_group_name_H-M   'P 1'
#
loop_
_entity.id
_entity.type
_entity.pdbx_description
1 polymer ?
#
loop_
_entity_poly.entity_id
_entity_poly.type
_entity_poly.pdbx_seq_one_letter_code
_entity_poly.pdbx_strand_id
1 'polypeptide(L)'
;MTFDNNITATFGESLADVRDKVSSMTNWSLKNDSTAGATALTNGDSFCLTTPTGEDVRWSVNNDGGVVIEYGPDYDVANTTWNDQYANDPSQYRGWAPRTDTNYASIQLTSTGNYWLYYSDAEGFVYYFEREEGDGADGDMALGMAELNKIWNYDNAANREGDYAMLLSGLQNVGDRYTNVRTYWNFVSASNDDVAQTTITASGQVNPDANYSNYPYFTPNVVGSSQYQNDAGHDAFIGTHDLWIQDDSDSTSAHLDTVQDSGGTNVYTILKAHSIADDFGMKM
;
A
#
# COMPACT_ATOMS: atom_id res chain seq x y z
N MET A 1 1.31 4.35 16.94
CA MET A 1 0.27 4.66 15.95
C MET A 1 0.03 6.16 15.87
N THR A 2 -0.06 6.67 14.64
CA THR A 2 -0.46 8.03 14.29
C THR A 2 -1.28 7.96 12.99
N PHE A 3 -2.31 8.79 12.90
CA PHE A 3 -3.10 8.98 11.69
C PHE A 3 -3.09 10.46 11.30
N ASP A 4 -2.43 10.78 10.20
CA ASP A 4 -2.46 12.09 9.59
C ASP A 4 -3.64 12.18 8.62
N ASN A 5 -4.58 13.03 8.96
CA ASN A 5 -5.84 13.17 8.24
C ASN A 5 -5.81 14.36 7.27
N ASN A 6 -6.01 14.08 5.99
CA ASN A 6 -6.27 15.04 4.92
C ASN A 6 -5.29 16.23 4.93
N ILE A 7 -4.03 15.96 4.59
CA ILE A 7 -2.99 16.97 4.50
C ILE A 7 -2.81 17.39 3.03
N THR A 8 -2.89 18.68 2.76
CA THR A 8 -2.65 19.22 1.42
C THR A 8 -1.15 19.35 1.16
N ALA A 9 -0.67 18.70 0.10
CA ALA A 9 0.73 18.74 -0.32
C ALA A 9 0.83 18.44 -1.83
N THR A 10 1.99 18.71 -2.42
CA THR A 10 2.30 18.12 -3.73
C THR A 10 2.57 16.62 -3.59
N PHE A 11 2.38 15.85 -4.67
CA PHE A 11 2.64 14.41 -4.65
C PHE A 11 4.10 14.07 -4.26
N GLY A 12 5.07 14.87 -4.68
CA GLY A 12 6.47 14.71 -4.29
C GLY A 12 6.71 15.03 -2.80
N GLU A 13 6.04 16.05 -2.25
CA GLU A 13 6.12 16.39 -0.82
C GLU A 13 5.47 15.31 0.05
N SER A 14 4.35 14.74 -0.36
CA SER A 14 3.68 13.68 0.39
C SER A 14 4.50 12.38 0.42
N LEU A 15 5.20 12.04 -0.67
CA LEU A 15 6.17 10.93 -0.67
C LEU A 15 7.38 11.21 0.25
N ALA A 16 7.86 12.46 0.30
CA ALA A 16 8.95 12.85 1.20
C ALA A 16 8.52 12.76 2.67
N ASP A 17 7.27 13.11 2.95
CA ASP A 17 6.69 13.01 4.27
C ASP A 17 6.52 11.54 4.72
N VAL A 18 6.17 10.62 3.81
CA VAL A 18 6.23 9.17 4.08
C VAL A 18 7.64 8.75 4.46
N ARG A 19 8.67 9.12 3.66
CA ARG A 19 10.08 8.84 3.98
C ARG A 19 10.42 9.31 5.40
N ASP A 20 10.11 10.56 5.73
CA ASP A 20 10.52 11.17 6.98
C ASP A 20 9.75 10.61 8.19
N LYS A 21 8.43 10.47 8.09
CA LYS A 21 7.60 9.96 9.18
C LYS A 21 7.83 8.48 9.44
N VAL A 22 7.85 7.65 8.39
CA VAL A 22 8.03 6.20 8.52
C VAL A 22 9.44 5.86 9.01
N SER A 23 10.49 6.52 8.48
CA SER A 23 11.85 6.30 8.96
C SER A 23 12.11 6.80 10.38
N SER A 24 11.27 7.71 10.88
CA SER A 24 11.34 8.21 12.26
C SER A 24 10.62 7.33 13.28
N MET A 25 9.86 6.32 12.83
CA MET A 25 9.22 5.36 13.72
C MET A 25 10.26 4.56 14.49
N THR A 26 9.90 4.12 15.69
CA THR A 26 10.77 3.26 16.48
C THR A 26 11.04 1.95 15.73
N ASN A 27 12.28 1.47 15.73
CA ASN A 27 12.75 0.25 15.03
C ASN A 27 12.70 0.29 13.50
N TRP A 28 12.13 1.32 12.88
CA TRP A 28 12.31 1.61 11.46
C TRP A 28 13.55 2.49 11.30
N SER A 29 14.16 2.46 10.12
CA SER A 29 15.29 3.35 9.83
C SER A 29 15.40 3.69 8.34
N LEU A 30 16.01 4.85 8.07
CA LEU A 30 16.38 5.26 6.72
C LEU A 30 17.77 4.69 6.38
N LYS A 31 17.81 3.65 5.55
CA LYS A 31 19.05 3.00 5.10
C LYS A 31 19.74 3.80 3.99
N ASN A 32 18.97 4.41 3.10
CA ASN A 32 19.47 5.27 2.03
C ASN A 32 18.46 6.36 1.68
N ASP A 33 18.95 7.52 1.23
CA ASP A 33 18.16 8.61 0.68
C ASP A 33 18.98 9.37 -0.36
N SER A 34 18.58 9.28 -1.63
CA SER A 34 19.26 9.96 -2.74
C SER A 34 19.03 11.47 -2.75
N THR A 35 18.06 11.96 -1.99
CA THR A 35 17.64 13.37 -2.00
C THR A 35 18.35 14.22 -0.96
N ALA A 36 19.09 13.58 -0.04
CA ALA A 36 19.70 14.23 1.13
C ALA A 36 18.69 15.02 1.98
N GLY A 37 17.50 14.45 2.22
CA GLY A 37 16.45 15.06 3.04
C GLY A 37 15.68 16.19 2.33
N ALA A 38 15.55 16.13 1.01
CA ALA A 38 14.76 17.12 0.29
C ALA A 38 13.29 17.08 0.74
N THR A 39 12.62 18.24 0.75
CA THR A 39 11.22 18.38 1.18
C THR A 39 10.22 17.79 0.18
N ALA A 40 10.67 17.44 -1.03
CA ALA A 40 9.87 16.82 -2.06
C ALA A 40 10.73 15.85 -2.88
N LEU A 41 10.19 14.69 -3.22
CA LEU A 41 10.80 13.81 -4.21
C LEU A 41 10.56 14.31 -5.63
N THR A 42 11.54 14.10 -6.50
CA THR A 42 11.55 14.39 -7.93
C THR A 42 11.89 13.14 -8.75
N ASN A 43 11.78 13.21 -10.07
CA ASN A 43 12.11 12.07 -10.94
C ASN A 43 13.56 11.62 -10.73
N GLY A 44 13.76 10.31 -10.56
CA GLY A 44 15.05 9.69 -10.28
C GLY A 44 15.41 9.62 -8.80
N ASP A 45 14.63 10.25 -7.92
CA ASP A 45 14.86 10.18 -6.48
C ASP A 45 14.44 8.81 -5.92
N SER A 46 15.08 8.41 -4.83
CA SER A 46 14.80 7.18 -4.13
C SER A 46 15.18 7.26 -2.66
N PHE A 47 14.50 6.46 -1.85
CA PHE A 47 14.89 6.19 -0.47
C PHE A 47 14.69 4.71 -0.16
N CYS A 48 15.44 4.20 0.81
CA CYS A 48 15.34 2.84 1.29
C CYS A 48 15.13 2.85 2.80
N LEU A 49 14.06 2.19 3.23
CA LEU A 49 13.73 1.99 4.63
C LEU A 49 14.13 0.57 5.03
N THR A 50 14.61 0.40 6.25
CA THR A 50 14.75 -0.92 6.88
C THR A 50 13.65 -1.08 7.91
N THR A 51 12.91 -2.18 7.79
CA THR A 51 11.84 -2.60 8.68
C THR A 51 12.39 -3.15 10.02
N PRO A 52 11.55 -3.23 11.07
CA PRO A 52 11.91 -3.87 12.34
C PRO A 52 12.41 -5.32 12.23
N THR A 53 11.97 -6.06 11.21
CA THR A 53 12.40 -7.46 10.96
C THR A 53 13.74 -7.55 10.23
N GLY A 54 14.30 -6.40 9.82
CA GLY A 54 15.59 -6.30 9.11
C GLY A 54 15.47 -6.40 7.60
N GLU A 55 14.25 -6.41 7.05
CA GLU A 55 14.02 -6.37 5.61
C GLU A 55 14.07 -4.94 5.09
N ASP A 56 14.60 -4.75 3.89
CA ASP A 56 14.71 -3.48 3.22
C ASP A 56 13.59 -3.29 2.21
N VAL A 57 13.04 -2.08 2.17
CA VAL A 57 12.11 -1.64 1.13
C VAL A 57 12.67 -0.38 0.48
N ARG A 58 12.81 -0.39 -0.85
CA ARG A 58 13.27 0.76 -1.61
C ARG A 58 12.13 1.31 -2.45
N TRP A 59 11.90 2.61 -2.30
CA TRP A 59 10.99 3.38 -3.15
C TRP A 59 11.83 4.24 -4.07
N SER A 60 11.54 4.19 -5.37
CA SER A 60 12.18 5.06 -6.35
C SER A 60 11.16 5.65 -7.31
N VAL A 61 11.40 6.89 -7.72
CA VAL A 61 10.52 7.60 -8.65
C VAL A 61 11.12 7.47 -10.05
N ASN A 62 10.40 6.83 -10.96
CA ASN A 62 10.83 6.67 -12.33
C ASN A 62 10.74 8.01 -13.10
N ASN A 63 11.26 8.04 -14.33
CA ASN A 63 11.27 9.27 -15.14
C ASN A 63 9.87 9.77 -15.55
N ASP A 64 8.85 8.93 -15.39
CA ASP A 64 7.45 9.24 -15.71
C ASP A 64 6.64 9.66 -14.46
N GLY A 65 7.30 9.78 -13.30
CA GLY A 65 6.68 10.15 -12.03
C GLY A 65 6.01 9.00 -11.27
N GLY A 66 6.14 7.76 -11.75
CA GLY A 66 5.64 6.56 -11.08
C GLY A 66 6.59 6.05 -9.99
N VAL A 67 6.02 5.50 -8.92
CA VAL A 67 6.74 4.91 -7.79
C VAL A 67 7.03 3.44 -8.08
N VAL A 68 8.30 3.08 -8.18
CA VAL A 68 8.79 1.69 -8.23
C VAL A 68 9.16 1.28 -6.82
N ILE A 69 8.67 0.11 -6.41
CA ILE A 69 8.94 -0.44 -5.10
C ILE A 69 9.65 -1.78 -5.24
N GLU A 70 10.78 -1.90 -4.55
CA GLU A 70 11.62 -3.09 -4.49
C GLU A 70 11.71 -3.55 -3.03
N TYR A 71 11.76 -4.86 -2.80
CA TYR A 71 11.69 -5.44 -1.47
C TYR A 71 12.59 -6.67 -1.33
N GLY A 72 13.33 -6.75 -0.23
CA GLY A 72 14.29 -7.83 0.00
C GLY A 72 15.03 -7.73 1.32
N PRO A 73 15.76 -8.77 1.74
CA PRO A 73 16.52 -8.74 2.98
C PRO A 73 17.82 -7.93 2.95
N ASP A 74 18.43 -7.71 1.77
CA ASP A 74 19.74 -7.03 1.72
C ASP A 74 19.91 -6.15 0.48
N TYR A 75 19.63 -4.86 0.66
CA TYR A 75 19.97 -3.80 -0.27
C TYR A 75 21.40 -3.27 -0.02
N ASP A 76 22.25 -3.32 -1.04
CA ASP A 76 23.58 -2.72 -1.04
C ASP A 76 23.52 -1.25 -1.45
N VAL A 77 23.57 -0.37 -0.45
CA VAL A 77 23.58 1.09 -0.63
C VAL A 77 24.78 1.57 -1.42
N ALA A 78 25.95 0.95 -1.25
CA ALA A 78 27.19 1.43 -1.86
C ALA A 78 27.22 1.21 -3.37
N ASN A 79 26.64 0.09 -3.83
CA ASN A 79 26.58 -0.26 -5.24
C ASN A 79 25.22 0.01 -5.87
N THR A 80 24.22 0.42 -5.09
CA THR A 80 22.82 0.64 -5.50
C THR A 80 22.18 -0.60 -6.13
N THR A 81 22.47 -1.77 -5.57
CA THR A 81 22.01 -3.08 -6.06
C THR A 81 21.49 -3.96 -4.92
N TRP A 82 20.74 -5.00 -5.24
CA TRP A 82 20.36 -6.02 -4.26
C TRP A 82 21.41 -7.13 -4.18
N ASN A 83 21.91 -7.39 -2.98
CA ASN A 83 22.64 -8.63 -2.69
C ASN A 83 21.67 -9.80 -2.55
N ASP A 84 20.49 -9.52 -2.00
CA ASP A 84 19.41 -10.47 -1.80
C ASP A 84 18.06 -9.76 -1.94
N GLN A 85 17.35 -10.03 -3.03
CA GLN A 85 16.01 -9.51 -3.34
C GLN A 85 15.02 -10.67 -3.35
N TYR A 86 13.77 -10.41 -2.96
CA TYR A 86 12.73 -11.41 -3.11
C TYR A 86 12.42 -11.67 -4.59
N ALA A 87 12.12 -12.93 -4.93
CA ALA A 87 11.99 -13.34 -6.32
C ALA A 87 10.75 -12.79 -7.03
N ASN A 88 9.65 -12.55 -6.28
CA ASN A 88 8.43 -11.94 -6.80
C ASN A 88 8.26 -10.52 -6.24
N ASP A 89 9.34 -9.74 -6.27
CA ASP A 89 9.30 -8.38 -5.78
C ASP A 89 8.41 -7.47 -6.64
N PRO A 90 7.79 -6.41 -6.08
CA PRO A 90 6.85 -5.59 -6.83
C PRO A 90 7.45 -4.79 -8.00
N SER A 91 8.78 -4.71 -8.12
CA SER A 91 9.42 -3.92 -9.17
C SER A 91 9.28 -4.56 -10.56
N GLN A 92 8.87 -5.84 -10.63
CA GLN A 92 8.54 -6.51 -11.89
C GLN A 92 7.49 -5.75 -12.72
N TYR A 93 6.67 -4.93 -12.07
CA TYR A 93 5.63 -4.12 -12.70
C TYR A 93 6.06 -2.69 -13.06
N ARG A 94 7.37 -2.38 -13.04
CA ARG A 94 8.02 -1.17 -13.59
C ARG A 94 7.53 0.21 -13.08
N GLY A 95 6.62 0.23 -12.11
CA GLY A 95 6.18 1.42 -11.40
C GLY A 95 4.66 1.57 -11.31
N TRP A 96 4.25 2.26 -10.25
CA TRP A 96 2.88 2.58 -9.90
C TRP A 96 2.70 4.09 -9.94
N ALA A 97 1.79 4.58 -10.78
CA ALA A 97 1.44 5.99 -10.82
C ALA A 97 0.04 6.19 -10.21
N PRO A 98 -0.27 7.39 -9.70
CA PRO A 98 -1.64 7.72 -9.37
C PRO A 98 -2.55 7.49 -10.59
N ARG A 99 -3.73 6.92 -10.32
CA ARG A 99 -4.80 6.79 -11.30
C ARG A 99 -5.16 8.16 -11.83
N THR A 100 -5.50 8.23 -13.12
CA THR A 100 -6.16 9.40 -13.67
C THR A 100 -7.49 9.01 -14.30
N ASP A 101 -8.50 9.84 -14.07
CA ASP A 101 -9.87 9.70 -14.56
C ASP A 101 -9.97 9.74 -16.09
N THR A 102 -8.97 10.34 -16.75
CA THR A 102 -8.86 10.40 -18.21
C THR A 102 -7.51 9.89 -18.72
N ASN A 103 -7.51 9.31 -19.92
CA ASN A 103 -6.30 8.83 -20.62
C ASN A 103 -5.31 9.95 -21.04
N TYR A 104 -5.47 11.19 -20.57
CA TYR A 104 -4.84 12.36 -21.21
C TYR A 104 -3.83 13.13 -20.36
N ALA A 105 -3.82 12.96 -19.04
CA ALA A 105 -2.82 13.59 -18.17
C ALA A 105 -2.44 12.64 -17.02
N SER A 106 -1.17 12.64 -16.63
CA SER A 106 -0.70 11.94 -15.43
C SER A 106 -0.52 12.93 -14.29
N ILE A 107 -0.88 12.53 -13.07
CA ILE A 107 -0.56 13.28 -11.85
C ILE A 107 0.98 13.38 -11.76
N GLN A 108 1.48 14.61 -11.69
CA GLN A 108 2.92 14.89 -11.60
C GLN A 108 3.33 15.00 -10.13
N LEU A 109 4.63 14.88 -9.84
CA LEU A 109 5.16 15.11 -8.49
C LEU A 109 4.89 16.54 -7.97
N THR A 110 4.70 17.50 -8.86
CA THR A 110 4.35 18.89 -8.49
C THR A 110 2.84 19.13 -8.42
N SER A 111 2.02 18.14 -8.76
CA SER A 111 0.55 18.24 -8.65
C SER A 111 0.16 18.32 -7.19
N THR A 112 -0.63 19.32 -6.83
CA THR A 112 -1.16 19.47 -5.48
C THR A 112 -2.36 18.56 -5.30
N GLY A 113 -2.47 17.94 -4.13
CA GLY A 113 -3.56 17.07 -3.76
C GLY A 113 -3.67 16.96 -2.25
N ASN A 114 -4.42 15.98 -1.78
CA ASN A 114 -4.55 15.65 -0.38
C ASN A 114 -4.00 14.25 -0.14
N TYR A 115 -3.40 14.04 1.03
CA TYR A 115 -2.98 12.70 1.44
C TYR A 115 -3.39 12.37 2.88
N TRP A 116 -3.45 11.06 3.12
CA TRP A 116 -3.68 10.44 4.42
C TRP A 116 -2.55 9.46 4.68
N LEU A 117 -2.11 9.41 5.93
CA LEU A 117 -1.04 8.51 6.34
C LEU A 117 -1.37 7.90 7.70
N TYR A 118 -1.59 6.60 7.72
CA TYR A 118 -1.52 5.80 8.94
C TYR A 118 -0.11 5.24 9.09
N TYR A 119 0.46 5.30 10.30
CA TYR A 119 1.76 4.68 10.58
C TYR A 119 1.92 4.29 12.04
N SER A 120 2.54 3.13 12.27
CA SER A 120 2.74 2.54 13.59
C SER A 120 4.03 1.70 13.58
N ASP A 121 4.85 1.86 14.61
CA ASP A 121 6.12 1.17 14.76
C ASP A 121 5.97 -0.35 14.87
N ALA A 122 4.81 -0.82 15.34
CA ALA A 122 4.49 -2.23 15.52
C ALA A 122 3.71 -2.86 14.36
N GLU A 123 3.23 -2.08 13.39
CA GLU A 123 2.29 -2.59 12.38
C GLU A 123 2.68 -2.21 10.96
N GLY A 124 3.42 -1.12 10.75
CA GLY A 124 3.76 -0.59 9.42
C GLY A 124 3.01 0.69 9.09
N PHE A 125 2.71 0.92 7.83
CA PHE A 125 2.10 2.16 7.35
C PHE A 125 1.20 1.98 6.13
N VAL A 126 0.27 2.92 5.94
CA VAL A 126 -0.59 3.03 4.76
C VAL A 126 -0.70 4.48 4.36
N TYR A 127 -0.47 4.73 3.09
CA TYR A 127 -0.49 6.03 2.46
C TYR A 127 -1.57 6.06 1.38
N TYR A 128 -2.35 7.13 1.33
CA TYR A 128 -3.28 7.42 0.24
C TYR A 128 -3.07 8.85 -0.22
N PHE A 129 -3.08 9.07 -1.52
CA PHE A 129 -3.07 10.38 -2.13
C PHE A 129 -4.19 10.50 -3.13
N GLU A 130 -4.82 11.65 -3.16
CA GLU A 130 -5.81 12.03 -4.16
C GLU A 130 -5.56 13.43 -4.70
N ARG A 131 -6.04 13.68 -5.91
CA ARG A 131 -6.13 15.02 -6.49
C ARG A 131 -7.49 15.20 -7.15
N GLU A 132 -8.15 16.30 -6.79
CA GLU A 132 -9.45 16.70 -7.33
C GLU A 132 -9.42 18.20 -7.72
N GLU A 133 -8.92 18.50 -8.92
CA GLU A 133 -8.88 19.87 -9.48
C GLU A 133 -9.87 20.08 -10.64
N GLY A 134 -10.48 19.02 -11.19
CA GLY A 134 -11.47 19.09 -12.26
C GLY A 134 -10.87 19.39 -13.64
N ASP A 135 -9.57 19.22 -13.81
CA ASP A 135 -8.83 19.54 -15.03
C ASP A 135 -8.50 18.32 -15.91
N GLY A 136 -9.04 17.15 -15.53
CA GLY A 136 -8.84 15.88 -16.23
C GLY A 136 -7.53 15.16 -15.89
N ALA A 137 -6.80 15.62 -14.87
CA ALA A 137 -5.69 14.92 -14.24
C ALA A 137 -6.03 14.54 -12.78
N ASP A 138 -7.27 14.16 -12.54
CA ASP A 138 -7.78 13.83 -11.22
C ASP A 138 -7.66 12.33 -10.97
N GLY A 139 -7.41 11.95 -9.71
CA GLY A 139 -7.33 10.55 -9.33
C GLY A 139 -6.43 10.32 -8.13
N ASP A 140 -6.08 9.06 -7.90
CA ASP A 140 -5.64 8.60 -6.59
C ASP A 140 -4.66 7.42 -6.63
N MET A 141 -3.98 7.22 -5.51
CA MET A 141 -3.04 6.12 -5.29
C MET A 141 -3.06 5.70 -3.83
N ALA A 142 -2.90 4.40 -3.56
CA ALA A 142 -2.59 3.90 -2.23
C ALA A 142 -1.33 3.04 -2.25
N LEU A 143 -0.47 3.23 -1.27
CA LEU A 143 0.74 2.43 -1.05
C LEU A 143 0.85 2.08 0.43
N GLY A 144 1.42 0.94 0.79
CA GLY A 144 1.56 0.59 2.20
C GLY A 144 2.36 -0.66 2.46
N MET A 145 2.71 -0.86 3.72
CA MET A 145 3.33 -2.07 4.24
C MET A 145 2.72 -2.42 5.60
N ALA A 146 2.34 -3.67 5.78
CA ALA A 146 1.77 -4.17 7.02
C ALA A 146 2.51 -5.39 7.53
N GLU A 147 2.96 -5.35 8.77
CA GLU A 147 3.54 -6.52 9.44
C GLU A 147 2.50 -7.63 9.56
N LEU A 148 2.89 -8.84 9.19
CA LEU A 148 2.02 -10.00 9.26
C LEU A 148 1.97 -10.53 10.69
N ASN A 149 0.75 -10.66 11.21
CA ASN A 149 0.48 -11.58 12.30
C ASN A 149 0.60 -13.01 11.77
N LYS A 150 1.80 -13.58 11.84
CA LYS A 150 2.14 -14.91 11.32
C LYS A 150 1.22 -15.97 11.93
N ILE A 151 0.57 -16.78 11.09
CA ILE A 151 -0.26 -17.92 11.53
C ILE A 151 0.63 -19.15 11.81
N TRP A 152 1.79 -19.22 11.18
CA TRP A 152 2.79 -20.26 11.41
C TRP A 152 4.21 -19.70 11.18
N ASN A 153 5.21 -20.35 11.77
CA ASN A 153 6.60 -19.95 11.62
C ASN A 153 7.15 -20.51 10.30
N TYR A 154 7.43 -19.63 9.34
CA TYR A 154 8.10 -19.93 8.08
C TYR A 154 9.56 -19.47 8.05
N ASP A 155 10.14 -19.04 9.18
CA ASP A 155 11.53 -18.58 9.27
C ASP A 155 12.53 -19.70 8.94
N ASN A 156 12.14 -20.96 9.19
CA ASN A 156 12.94 -22.16 8.91
C ASN A 156 12.41 -22.96 7.71
N ALA A 157 11.46 -22.42 6.95
CA ALA A 157 10.92 -23.09 5.79
C ALA A 157 11.94 -23.12 4.63
N ALA A 158 11.78 -24.08 3.72
CA ALA A 158 12.72 -24.27 2.62
C ALA A 158 12.75 -23.09 1.62
N ASN A 159 11.62 -22.41 1.48
CA ASN A 159 11.47 -21.18 0.72
C ASN A 159 11.25 -20.04 1.71
N ARG A 160 11.88 -18.88 1.50
CA ARG A 160 11.76 -17.73 2.41
C ARG A 160 10.58 -16.86 2.00
N GLU A 161 9.84 -16.38 2.99
CA GLU A 161 8.82 -15.33 2.86
C GLU A 161 9.18 -14.11 3.69
N GLY A 162 8.66 -12.95 3.27
CA GLY A 162 8.78 -11.71 4.00
C GLY A 162 7.78 -11.60 5.14
N ASP A 163 8.08 -10.71 6.08
CA ASP A 163 7.26 -10.51 7.26
C ASP A 163 6.24 -9.39 7.10
N TYR A 164 6.27 -8.71 5.95
CA TYR A 164 5.34 -7.64 5.59
C TYR A 164 4.55 -7.99 4.33
N ALA A 165 3.25 -7.68 4.36
CA ALA A 165 2.44 -7.52 3.15
C ALA A 165 2.59 -6.10 2.63
N MET A 166 2.51 -5.93 1.31
CA MET A 166 2.56 -4.61 0.67
C MET A 166 1.22 -4.29 0.02
N LEU A 167 0.70 -3.08 0.25
CA LEU A 167 -0.43 -2.52 -0.50
C LEU A 167 0.10 -1.73 -1.69
N LEU A 168 -0.37 -2.05 -2.89
CA LEU A 168 -0.14 -1.26 -4.10
C LEU A 168 -1.46 -1.05 -4.83
N SER A 169 -1.88 0.20 -4.99
CA SER A 169 -3.08 0.60 -5.72
C SER A 169 -2.79 1.84 -6.55
N GLY A 170 -2.99 1.74 -7.87
CA GLY A 170 -2.72 2.81 -8.83
C GLY A 170 -2.72 2.27 -10.27
N LEU A 171 -2.16 3.04 -11.21
CA LEU A 171 -1.90 2.60 -12.57
C LEU A 171 -0.57 1.83 -12.65
N GLN A 172 -0.66 0.59 -13.11
CA GLN A 172 0.49 -0.28 -13.31
C GLN A 172 1.13 -0.08 -14.70
N ASN A 173 2.46 0.02 -14.73
CA ASN A 173 3.21 0.06 -15.99
C ASN A 173 3.56 -1.36 -16.49
N VAL A 174 2.75 -1.94 -17.37
CA VAL A 174 3.02 -3.26 -17.96
C VAL A 174 3.64 -3.11 -19.37
N GLY A 175 4.95 -2.84 -19.42
CA GLY A 175 5.74 -2.87 -20.66
C GLY A 175 6.10 -1.49 -21.21
N ASP A 176 5.35 -1.02 -22.23
CA ASP A 176 5.61 0.22 -23.00
C ASP A 176 4.53 1.31 -22.82
N ARG A 177 3.50 1.04 -22.01
CA ARG A 177 2.40 1.97 -21.69
C ARG A 177 1.86 1.65 -20.29
N TYR A 178 1.43 2.68 -19.56
CA TYR A 178 0.51 2.49 -18.45
C TYR A 178 -0.77 1.89 -18.99
N THR A 179 -1.03 0.65 -18.63
CA THR A 179 -2.32 0.01 -18.86
C THR A 179 -3.17 0.24 -17.63
N ASN A 180 -4.47 0.47 -17.81
CA ASN A 180 -5.46 0.50 -16.74
C ASN A 180 -5.61 -0.91 -16.13
N VAL A 181 -4.56 -1.40 -15.49
CA VAL A 181 -4.62 -2.58 -14.63
C VAL A 181 -4.81 -2.01 -13.24
N ARG A 182 -6.02 -2.22 -12.74
CA ARG A 182 -6.39 -1.94 -11.37
C ARG A 182 -6.17 -3.22 -10.62
N THR A 183 -5.38 -3.15 -9.57
CA THR A 183 -5.29 -4.31 -8.72
C THR A 183 -5.03 -3.88 -7.30
N TYR A 184 -5.77 -4.52 -6.41
CA TYR A 184 -5.39 -4.69 -5.03
C TYR A 184 -4.37 -5.79 -4.96
N TRP A 185 -3.13 -5.42 -4.68
CA TRP A 185 -2.15 -6.41 -4.34
C TRP A 185 -1.84 -6.29 -2.86
N ASN A 186 -2.06 -7.38 -2.13
CA ASN A 186 -1.23 -7.73 -1.00
C ASN A 186 -0.07 -8.53 -1.56
N PHE A 187 1.03 -7.88 -1.89
CA PHE A 187 2.23 -8.63 -2.25
C PHE A 187 2.95 -9.06 -0.98
N VAL A 188 3.16 -10.37 -0.88
CA VAL A 188 4.29 -10.91 -0.15
C VAL A 188 5.35 -11.31 -1.17
N SER A 189 6.58 -11.50 -0.69
CA SER A 189 7.74 -11.88 -1.50
C SER A 189 7.54 -13.07 -2.45
N ALA A 190 6.49 -13.88 -2.27
CA ALA A 190 6.07 -14.86 -3.25
C ALA A 190 4.57 -15.21 -3.26
N SER A 191 3.72 -14.24 -3.57
CA SER A 191 2.35 -14.52 -4.04
C SER A 191 2.34 -14.81 -5.56
N ASN A 192 1.49 -15.74 -6.01
CA ASN A 192 1.23 -15.92 -7.46
C ASN A 192 0.37 -14.77 -7.98
N ASP A 193 0.69 -14.30 -9.19
CA ASP A 193 0.05 -13.20 -9.92
C ASP A 193 -1.50 -13.31 -10.04
N ASP A 194 -2.10 -14.47 -9.76
CA ASP A 194 -3.55 -14.69 -9.84
C ASP A 194 -4.26 -14.86 -8.49
N VAL A 195 -3.56 -14.99 -7.35
CA VAL A 195 -4.16 -15.44 -6.07
C VAL A 195 -4.18 -14.35 -4.97
N ALA A 196 -3.62 -13.17 -5.23
CA ALA A 196 -3.83 -12.01 -4.36
C ALA A 196 -5.28 -11.46 -4.38
N GLN A 197 -6.19 -12.07 -5.15
CA GLN A 197 -7.63 -11.75 -5.21
C GLN A 197 -8.50 -12.54 -4.21
N THR A 198 -7.92 -13.03 -3.10
CA THR A 198 -8.70 -13.77 -2.09
C THR A 198 -8.93 -12.95 -0.82
N THR A 199 -9.49 -11.75 -0.99
CA THR A 199 -10.14 -11.06 0.11
C THR A 199 -11.34 -11.89 0.56
N ILE A 200 -11.25 -12.56 1.71
CA ILE A 200 -12.41 -13.20 2.33
C ILE A 200 -13.32 -12.08 2.84
N THR A 201 -14.51 -11.99 2.25
CA THR A 201 -15.53 -10.98 2.56
C THR A 201 -15.94 -11.08 4.03
N ALA A 202 -15.64 -10.05 4.81
CA ALA A 202 -15.86 -10.02 6.24
C ALA A 202 -17.28 -9.57 6.62
N SER A 203 -17.76 -9.86 7.85
CA SER A 203 -19.05 -9.38 8.38
C SER A 203 -19.14 -8.83 9.82
N GLY A 204 -19.96 -7.78 10.05
CA GLY A 204 -19.92 -6.81 11.16
C GLY A 204 -21.04 -5.73 11.11
N GLN A 205 -21.14 -4.85 12.13
CA GLN A 205 -22.18 -3.80 12.26
C GLN A 205 -21.55 -2.42 12.44
N VAL A 206 -22.20 -1.39 11.89
CA VAL A 206 -21.79 0.03 11.89
C VAL A 206 -22.71 0.88 12.76
N ASN A 207 -22.27 2.11 13.06
CA ASN A 207 -23.00 3.17 13.76
C ASN A 207 -24.49 3.26 13.32
N PRO A 208 -25.46 3.35 14.24
CA PRO A 208 -26.90 3.42 13.93
C PRO A 208 -27.41 4.64 13.12
N ASP A 209 -26.58 5.38 12.39
CA ASP A 209 -27.01 6.41 11.40
C ASP A 209 -25.90 6.55 10.33
N ALA A 210 -26.12 6.39 9.01
CA ALA A 210 -27.11 7.05 8.14
C ALA A 210 -28.12 6.08 7.49
N ASN A 211 -29.20 5.75 8.19
CA ASN A 211 -30.34 4.91 7.75
C ASN A 211 -30.02 3.66 6.88
N TYR A 212 -29.37 2.68 7.51
CA TYR A 212 -29.49 1.22 7.28
C TYR A 212 -28.61 0.52 6.22
N SER A 213 -27.49 1.09 5.79
CA SER A 213 -26.45 0.30 5.12
C SER A 213 -25.57 -0.43 6.15
N ASN A 214 -25.97 -1.64 6.54
CA ASN A 214 -25.17 -2.50 7.42
C ASN A 214 -23.90 -2.95 6.69
N TYR A 215 -22.73 -2.47 7.11
CA TYR A 215 -21.44 -2.91 6.55
C TYR A 215 -20.86 -4.07 7.33
N PRO A 216 -20.85 -5.25 6.71
CA PRO A 216 -20.19 -6.36 7.32
C PRO A 216 -18.65 -6.15 7.35
N TYR A 217 -18.00 -6.03 8.53
CA TYR A 217 -16.54 -6.31 8.65
C TYR A 217 -16.09 -6.89 10.02
N PHE A 218 -15.66 -8.16 10.00
CA PHE A 218 -14.63 -8.74 10.88
C PHE A 218 -13.92 -9.87 10.13
N THR A 219 -12.74 -9.57 9.57
CA THR A 219 -11.59 -10.47 9.55
C THR A 219 -10.38 -9.65 9.10
N PRO A 220 -9.22 -9.68 9.80
CA PRO A 220 -8.01 -9.10 9.25
C PRO A 220 -7.73 -9.72 7.87
N ASN A 221 -7.15 -8.93 6.97
CA ASN A 221 -6.83 -9.38 5.62
C ASN A 221 -5.95 -10.62 5.71
N VAL A 222 -6.45 -11.74 5.22
CA VAL A 222 -5.72 -13.00 5.21
C VAL A 222 -4.77 -12.98 4.02
N VAL A 223 -3.51 -13.26 4.29
CA VAL A 223 -2.46 -13.27 3.28
C VAL A 223 -2.04 -14.70 3.01
N GLY A 224 -2.11 -15.09 1.74
CA GLY A 224 -1.68 -16.39 1.23
C GLY A 224 -0.31 -16.33 0.56
N SER A 225 0.37 -17.48 0.46
CA SER A 225 1.62 -17.65 -0.28
C SER A 225 1.51 -18.83 -1.25
N SER A 226 1.97 -18.60 -2.48
CA SER A 226 2.05 -19.65 -3.50
C SER A 226 3.30 -20.52 -3.38
N GLN A 227 4.26 -20.15 -2.53
CA GLN A 227 5.39 -21.04 -2.19
C GLN A 227 4.95 -22.28 -1.42
N TYR A 228 3.81 -22.18 -0.72
CA TYR A 228 3.29 -23.24 0.12
C TYR A 228 1.89 -23.61 -0.33
N GLN A 229 1.79 -24.36 -1.41
CA GLN A 229 0.52 -24.87 -1.91
C GLN A 229 0.21 -26.27 -1.36
N ASN A 230 -1.07 -26.56 -1.16
CA ASN A 230 -1.51 -27.93 -0.98
C ASN A 230 -1.47 -28.71 -2.31
N ASP A 231 -1.71 -30.04 -2.25
CA ASP A 231 -1.69 -30.92 -3.43
C ASP A 231 -2.72 -30.55 -4.53
N ALA A 232 -3.69 -29.67 -4.21
CA ALA A 232 -4.69 -29.15 -5.14
C ALA A 232 -4.32 -27.78 -5.75
N GLY A 233 -3.14 -27.24 -5.43
CA GLY A 233 -2.66 -25.95 -5.95
C GLY A 233 -3.27 -24.73 -5.26
N HIS A 234 -3.82 -24.89 -4.05
CA HIS A 234 -4.30 -23.77 -3.25
C HIS A 234 -3.21 -23.27 -2.31
N ASP A 235 -2.99 -21.96 -2.32
CA ASP A 235 -2.03 -21.24 -1.48
C ASP A 235 -2.35 -21.41 0.02
N ALA A 236 -1.31 -21.56 0.85
CA ALA A 236 -1.45 -21.60 2.29
C ALA A 236 -1.55 -20.18 2.86
N PHE A 237 -2.40 -20.01 3.86
CA PHE A 237 -2.44 -18.79 4.65
C PHE A 237 -1.18 -18.68 5.52
N ILE A 238 -0.47 -17.57 5.39
CA ILE A 238 0.80 -17.31 6.10
C ILE A 238 0.64 -16.30 7.22
N GLY A 239 -0.32 -15.36 7.10
CA GLY A 239 -0.52 -14.34 8.11
C GLY A 239 -1.78 -13.53 7.92
N THR A 240 -1.97 -12.56 8.80
CA THR A 240 -3.04 -11.58 8.70
C THR A 240 -2.57 -10.18 9.06
N HIS A 241 -3.23 -9.15 8.55
CA HIS A 241 -3.00 -7.75 8.97
C HIS A 241 -4.31 -6.95 9.00
N ASP A 242 -4.29 -5.77 9.61
CA ASP A 242 -5.48 -4.94 9.80
C ASP A 242 -5.29 -3.47 9.41
N LEU A 243 -4.19 -3.11 8.74
CA LEU A 243 -3.90 -1.70 8.38
C LEU A 243 -4.78 -1.14 7.26
N TRP A 244 -5.15 -1.97 6.30
CA TRP A 244 -6.10 -1.63 5.25
C TRP A 244 -7.09 -2.76 5.07
N ILE A 245 -8.23 -2.43 4.50
CA ILE A 245 -9.33 -3.35 4.17
C ILE A 245 -9.87 -3.01 2.78
N GLN A 246 -10.42 -3.99 2.07
CA GLN A 246 -11.17 -3.72 0.85
C GLN A 246 -12.59 -3.26 1.21
N ASP A 247 -13.07 -2.22 0.54
CA ASP A 247 -14.44 -1.75 0.63
C ASP A 247 -15.24 -2.23 -0.59
N ASP A 248 -16.00 -3.32 -0.40
CA ASP A 248 -16.91 -3.89 -1.41
C ASP A 248 -18.34 -3.35 -1.28
N SER A 249 -18.51 -2.23 -0.61
CA SER A 249 -19.84 -1.64 -0.40
C SER A 249 -20.36 -0.85 -1.61
N ASP A 250 -19.59 -0.78 -2.70
CA ASP A 250 -19.90 -0.02 -3.90
C ASP A 250 -20.30 1.43 -3.56
N SER A 251 -21.39 1.91 -4.18
CA SER A 251 -21.98 3.23 -3.96
C SER A 251 -22.62 3.46 -2.59
N THR A 252 -22.61 2.46 -1.71
CA THR A 252 -23.35 2.58 -0.45
C THR A 252 -22.53 3.29 0.63
N SER A 253 -21.22 3.04 0.75
CA SER A 253 -20.35 3.91 1.55
C SER A 253 -19.98 5.14 0.71
N ALA A 254 -19.57 6.23 1.38
CA ALA A 254 -19.04 7.43 0.77
C ALA A 254 -17.54 7.60 1.09
N HIS A 255 -16.86 8.43 0.30
CA HIS A 255 -15.52 8.86 0.65
C HIS A 255 -15.52 9.55 2.02
N LEU A 256 -14.57 9.20 2.87
CA LEU A 256 -14.42 9.63 4.27
C LEU A 256 -15.49 9.13 5.24
N ASP A 257 -16.32 8.17 4.83
CA ASP A 257 -17.10 7.41 5.80
C ASP A 257 -16.17 6.67 6.77
N THR A 258 -16.66 6.45 7.99
CA THR A 258 -15.90 5.76 9.03
C THR A 258 -16.54 4.45 9.40
N VAL A 259 -15.71 3.43 9.55
CA VAL A 259 -16.10 2.13 10.11
C VAL A 259 -15.91 2.22 11.62
N GLN A 260 -16.90 1.76 12.38
CA GLN A 260 -16.85 1.73 13.84
C GLN A 260 -16.79 0.31 14.39
N ASP A 261 -16.06 0.11 15.49
CA ASP A 261 -16.14 -1.12 16.26
C ASP A 261 -17.45 -1.18 17.09
N SER A 262 -17.67 -2.32 17.76
CA SER A 262 -18.86 -2.53 18.62
C SER A 262 -18.97 -1.54 19.80
N GLY A 263 -17.89 -0.84 20.14
CA GLY A 263 -17.85 0.21 21.16
C GLY A 263 -18.12 1.61 20.62
N GLY A 264 -18.29 1.77 19.30
CA GLY A 264 -18.47 3.06 18.63
C GLY A 264 -17.15 3.79 18.34
N THR A 265 -16.00 3.10 18.44
CA THR A 265 -14.69 3.66 18.10
C THR A 265 -14.50 3.61 16.59
N ASN A 266 -14.16 4.73 15.96
CA ASN A 266 -13.82 4.73 14.54
C ASN A 266 -12.48 3.99 14.33
N VAL A 267 -12.47 2.97 13.48
CA VAL A 267 -11.32 2.09 13.23
C VAL A 267 -10.75 2.21 11.82
N TYR A 268 -11.59 2.52 10.82
CA TYR A 268 -11.16 2.77 9.44
C TYR A 268 -11.83 4.00 8.86
N THR A 269 -11.13 4.72 7.97
CA THR A 269 -11.70 5.71 7.05
C THR A 269 -11.77 5.11 5.65
N ILE A 270 -12.89 5.32 4.95
CA ILE A 270 -13.07 4.86 3.58
C ILE A 270 -12.48 5.88 2.59
N LEU A 271 -11.65 5.43 1.66
CA LEU A 271 -10.94 6.26 0.68
C LEU A 271 -11.30 5.79 -0.74
N LYS A 272 -12.03 6.63 -1.49
CA LYS A 272 -12.64 6.26 -2.79
C LYS A 272 -13.03 7.43 -3.70
N ALA A 273 -12.34 8.57 -3.62
CA ALA A 273 -12.76 9.81 -4.28
C ALA A 273 -13.04 9.67 -5.80
N HIS A 274 -12.33 8.78 -6.50
CA HIS A 274 -12.42 8.64 -7.96
C HIS A 274 -12.96 7.27 -8.44
N SER A 275 -13.79 6.62 -7.60
CA SER A 275 -14.53 5.36 -7.80
C SER A 275 -14.79 4.96 -9.27
N ILE A 276 -14.12 3.88 -9.74
CA ILE A 276 -14.59 3.14 -10.92
C ILE A 276 -14.52 1.60 -10.73
N ALA A 277 -14.06 1.02 -9.60
CA ALA A 277 -14.26 -0.43 -9.34
C ALA A 277 -13.76 -0.93 -7.97
N ASP A 278 -12.97 -0.15 -7.24
CA ASP A 278 -12.10 -0.68 -6.22
C ASP A 278 -11.93 0.44 -5.17
N ASP A 279 -12.61 0.29 -4.03
CA ASP A 279 -12.55 1.21 -2.87
C ASP A 279 -11.87 0.51 -1.66
N PHE A 280 -11.16 1.24 -0.79
CA PHE A 280 -10.49 0.64 0.37
C PHE A 280 -10.63 1.48 1.66
N GLY A 281 -10.56 0.81 2.80
CA GLY A 281 -10.53 1.43 4.12
C GLY A 281 -9.11 1.48 4.69
N MET A 282 -8.67 2.63 5.17
CA MET A 282 -7.39 2.84 5.86
C MET A 282 -7.62 2.90 7.38
N LYS A 283 -6.78 2.22 8.16
CA LYS A 283 -6.83 2.26 9.63
C LYS A 283 -6.62 3.68 10.17
N MET A 284 -7.24 3.99 11.31
CA MET A 284 -7.10 5.27 12.02
C MET A 284 -6.52 5.11 13.42
#